data_AF-A0A1L9X597-F1
#
_entry.id   AF-A0A1L9X597-F1
#
_cell.length_a   1.000
_cell.length_b   1.000
_cell.length_c   1.000
_cell.angle_alpha   90.00
_cell.angle_beta   90.00
_cell.angle_gamma   90.00
#
_symmetry.space_group_name_H-M   'P 1'
#
loop_
_entity.id
_entity.type
_entity.pdbx_description
1 polymer ?
#
loop_
_entity_poly.entity_id
_entity_poly.type
_entity_poly.pdbx_seq_one_letter_code
_entity_poly.pdbx_strand_id
1 'polypeptide(L)'
;MQSSIVEVRCAAPDGVQLLLQAAISTELAVNILTPHGLSRLPAAFPIQQRSDEIAVQSPTGRPFVVRDSIRLHFWLDRTAASNERDFYIPVDEAAGIIDREYPTKVHIIIGSDCDLNLQAWDTRNPSMWPIALAPQTQAAKITQEKIQEAIKKNAEEEERKKRASQKKSTGPKPAAAQPAASA
;
A
#
# COMPACT_ATOMS: atom_id res chain seq x y z
N MET A 1 11.29 16.01 -0.44
CA MET A 1 11.96 14.86 0.22
C MET A 1 12.12 13.76 -0.81
N GLN A 2 13.28 13.13 -0.93
CA GLN A 2 13.44 11.92 -1.75
C GLN A 2 13.04 10.72 -0.90
N SER A 3 11.78 10.30 -1.01
CA SER A 3 11.36 9.01 -0.48
C SER A 3 11.88 7.92 -1.43
N SER A 4 12.83 7.12 -0.97
CA SER A 4 13.25 5.94 -1.71
C SER A 4 12.12 4.92 -1.71
N ILE A 5 11.74 4.47 -2.91
CA ILE A 5 10.75 3.39 -3.08
C ILE A 5 11.51 2.08 -3.23
N VAL A 6 11.18 1.11 -2.38
CA VAL A 6 11.74 -0.25 -2.40
C VAL A 6 10.63 -1.27 -2.59
N GLU A 7 10.97 -2.45 -3.10
CA GLU A 7 10.04 -3.57 -3.17
C GLU A 7 10.23 -4.46 -1.94
N VAL A 8 9.13 -4.69 -1.21
CA VAL A 8 9.08 -5.65 -0.11
C VAL A 8 8.15 -6.79 -0.46
N ARG A 9 8.50 -7.99 0.00
CA ARG A 9 7.58 -9.11 0.01
C ARG A 9 6.91 -9.20 1.36
N CYS A 10 5.64 -9.54 1.39
CA CYS A 10 4.95 -9.94 2.61
C CYS A 10 4.25 -11.29 2.42
N ALA A 11 4.07 -12.03 3.51
CA ALA A 11 3.34 -13.29 3.53
C ALA A 11 2.09 -13.17 4.41
N ALA A 12 0.96 -13.61 3.88
CA ALA A 12 -0.22 -13.89 4.69
C ALA A 12 -0.01 -15.16 5.54
N PRO A 13 -0.76 -15.32 6.64
CA PRO A 13 -0.71 -16.52 7.47
C PRO A 13 -0.95 -17.84 6.72
N ASP A 14 -1.67 -17.80 5.59
CA ASP A 14 -1.94 -18.95 4.71
C ASP A 14 -0.81 -19.25 3.71
N GLY A 15 0.28 -18.47 3.74
CA GLY A 15 1.45 -18.62 2.88
C GLY A 15 1.38 -17.84 1.55
N VAL A 16 0.31 -17.09 1.29
CA VAL A 16 0.23 -16.23 0.09
C VAL A 16 1.26 -15.10 0.19
N GLN A 17 2.18 -15.04 -0.78
CA GLN A 17 3.15 -13.94 -0.86
C GLN A 17 2.71 -12.86 -1.84
N LEU A 18 2.88 -11.60 -1.40
CA LEU A 18 2.61 -10.40 -2.18
C LEU A 18 3.85 -9.53 -2.28
N LEU A 19 4.03 -8.90 -3.43
CA LEU A 19 5.03 -7.85 -3.62
C LEU A 19 4.36 -6.49 -3.47
N LEU A 20 4.86 -5.70 -2.52
CA LEU A 20 4.39 -4.35 -2.21
C LEU A 20 5.50 -3.34 -2.46
N GLN A 21 5.12 -2.20 -3.02
CA GLN A 21 6.00 -1.02 -3.07
C GLN A 21 5.93 -0.29 -1.73
N ALA A 22 7.08 -0.11 -1.10
CA ALA A 22 7.24 0.54 0.18
C ALA A 22 7.99 1.86 0.00
N ALA A 23 7.47 2.95 0.57
CA ALA A 23 8.23 4.16 0.78
C ALA A 23 8.91 4.12 2.15
N ILE A 24 10.14 4.58 2.25
CA ILE A 24 10.84 4.70 3.52
C ILE A 24 10.75 6.15 3.99
N SER A 25 10.35 6.37 5.25
CA SER A 25 10.23 7.68 5.85
C SER A 25 10.85 7.69 7.25
N THR A 26 11.91 8.46 7.43
CA THR A 26 12.56 8.65 8.75
C THR A 26 11.82 9.64 9.64
N GLU A 27 10.86 10.38 9.07
CA GLU A 27 10.08 11.41 9.76
C GLU A 27 8.77 10.86 10.33
N LEU A 28 8.43 9.63 9.96
CA LEU A 28 7.21 8.97 10.37
C LEU A 28 7.49 7.99 11.50
N ALA A 29 6.90 8.22 12.68
CA ALA A 29 7.17 7.42 13.87
C ALA A 29 6.57 6.00 13.83
N VAL A 30 5.65 5.73 12.91
CA VAL A 30 4.94 4.45 12.79
C VAL A 30 4.88 3.99 11.34
N ASN A 31 4.69 2.70 11.14
CA ASN A 31 4.43 2.15 9.81
C ASN A 31 2.97 2.38 9.38
N ILE A 32 2.76 2.71 8.12
CA ILE A 32 1.43 3.01 7.56
C ILE A 32 1.10 2.06 6.41
N LEU A 33 -0.10 1.49 6.45
CA LEU A 33 -0.72 0.86 5.29
C LEU A 33 -1.56 1.93 4.58
N THR A 34 -1.13 2.33 3.38
CA THR A 34 -1.86 3.33 2.60
C THR A 34 -3.22 2.79 2.13
N PRO A 35 -4.19 3.65 1.78
CA PRO A 35 -5.44 3.21 1.16
C PRO A 35 -5.21 2.35 -0.09
N HIS A 36 -4.18 2.68 -0.88
CA HIS A 36 -3.80 1.89 -2.05
C HIS A 36 -3.31 0.50 -1.66
N GLY A 37 -2.47 0.40 -0.63
CA GLY A 37 -2.02 -0.88 -0.09
C GLY A 37 -3.17 -1.72 0.45
N LEU A 38 -4.08 -1.12 1.22
CA LEU A 38 -5.26 -1.79 1.77
C LEU A 38 -6.12 -2.43 0.67
N SER A 39 -6.34 -1.72 -0.45
CA SER A 39 -7.09 -2.25 -1.60
C SER A 39 -6.42 -3.45 -2.30
N ARG A 40 -5.12 -3.64 -2.09
CA ARG A 40 -4.32 -4.72 -2.70
C ARG A 40 -4.19 -5.93 -1.79
N LEU A 41 -4.39 -5.78 -0.48
CA LEU A 41 -4.30 -6.89 0.45
C LEU A 41 -5.56 -7.77 0.35
N PRO A 42 -5.41 -9.10 0.16
CA PRO A 42 -6.52 -10.03 0.21
C PRO A 42 -7.08 -10.13 1.63
N ALA A 43 -8.31 -10.63 1.75
CA ALA A 43 -9.00 -10.82 3.03
C ALA A 43 -8.27 -11.74 4.02
N ALA A 44 -7.27 -12.49 3.56
CA ALA A 44 -6.41 -13.33 4.40
C ALA A 44 -5.51 -12.53 5.37
N PHE A 45 -5.36 -11.21 5.18
CA PHE A 45 -4.66 -10.33 6.12
C PHE A 45 -5.68 -9.72 7.10
N PRO A 46 -5.72 -10.19 8.36
CA PRO A 46 -6.72 -9.72 9.31
C PRO A 46 -6.43 -8.28 9.76
N ILE A 47 -7.43 -7.42 9.65
CA ILE A 47 -7.41 -6.08 10.26
C ILE A 47 -7.66 -6.24 11.75
N GLN A 48 -6.73 -5.74 12.55
CA GLN A 48 -6.88 -5.58 13.99
C GLN A 48 -7.65 -4.28 14.24
N GLN A 49 -8.92 -4.43 14.60
CA GLN A 49 -9.75 -3.32 15.05
C GLN A 49 -9.19 -2.76 16.36
N ARG A 50 -8.93 -1.46 16.39
CA ARG A 50 -8.45 -0.77 17.59
C ARG A 50 -9.47 0.25 18.07
N SER A 51 -9.53 0.44 19.37
CA SER A 51 -10.40 1.43 20.01
C SER A 51 -9.75 2.80 20.13
N ASP A 52 -8.42 2.86 20.07
CA ASP A 52 -7.61 4.05 20.26
C ASP A 52 -7.17 4.66 18.93
N GLU A 53 -7.37 5.97 18.82
CA GLU A 53 -6.86 6.79 17.72
C GLU A 53 -5.48 7.33 18.08
N ILE A 54 -4.54 7.22 17.13
CA ILE A 54 -3.16 7.66 17.28
C ILE A 54 -2.93 8.83 16.34
N ALA A 55 -2.54 9.98 16.90
CA ALA A 55 -2.10 11.12 16.14
C ALA A 55 -0.64 10.92 15.70
N VAL A 56 -0.40 10.99 14.40
CA VAL A 56 0.90 10.81 13.76
C VAL A 56 1.26 12.11 13.04
N GLN A 57 2.50 12.56 13.19
CA GLN A 57 3.00 13.71 12.44
C GLN A 57 3.40 13.28 11.03
N SER A 58 2.86 13.95 10.01
CA SER A 58 3.34 13.75 8.64
C SER A 58 4.70 14.43 8.43
N PRO A 59 5.47 14.03 7.41
CA PRO A 59 6.69 14.73 7.02
C PRO A 59 6.50 16.24 6.77
N THR A 60 5.31 16.67 6.34
CA THR A 60 5.03 18.10 6.15
C THR A 60 4.66 18.84 7.44
N GLY A 61 4.75 18.16 8.59
CA GLY A 61 4.39 18.68 9.91
C GLY A 61 2.88 18.76 10.15
N ARG A 62 2.07 18.14 9.28
CA ARG A 62 0.62 18.09 9.46
C ARG A 62 0.25 16.82 10.23
N PRO A 63 -0.40 16.93 11.40
CA PRO A 63 -0.85 15.76 12.11
C PRO A 63 -1.99 15.07 11.35
N PHE A 64 -2.01 13.75 11.39
CA PHE A 64 -3.09 12.92 10.88
C PHE A 64 -3.37 11.76 11.82
N VAL A 65 -4.54 11.15 11.71
CA VAL A 65 -5.00 10.12 12.64
C VAL A 65 -4.98 8.75 11.98
N VAL A 66 -4.50 7.76 12.73
CA VAL A 66 -4.59 6.34 12.40
C VAL A 66 -5.30 5.60 13.52
N ARG A 67 -5.91 4.44 13.23
CA ARG A 67 -6.62 3.66 14.24
C ARG A 67 -6.34 2.17 14.09
N ASP A 68 -6.97 1.55 13.10
CA ASP A 68 -6.85 0.11 12.88
C ASP A 68 -5.44 -0.25 12.36
N SER A 69 -5.03 -1.50 12.53
CA SER A 69 -3.71 -1.96 12.07
C SER A 69 -3.77 -3.33 11.42
N ILE A 70 -2.84 -3.62 10.52
CA ILE A 70 -2.58 -4.98 10.02
C ILE A 70 -1.16 -5.36 10.41
N ARG A 71 -0.99 -6.55 10.98
CA ARG A 71 0.32 -7.13 11.24
C ARG A 71 0.83 -7.82 9.98
N LEU A 72 1.95 -7.34 9.44
CA LEU A 72 2.58 -7.93 8.27
C LEU A 72 3.91 -8.58 8.65
N HIS A 73 4.08 -9.82 8.22
CA HIS A 73 5.40 -10.45 8.10
C HIS A 73 5.96 -10.12 6.72
N PHE A 74 7.08 -9.40 6.68
CA PHE A 74 7.64 -8.85 5.44
C PHE A 74 9.17 -8.83 5.43
N TRP A 75 9.75 -8.78 4.23
CA TRP A 75 11.19 -8.69 4.01
C TRP A 75 11.46 -7.89 2.75
N LEU A 76 12.63 -7.24 2.68
CA LEU A 76 13.08 -6.62 1.44
C LEU A 76 13.28 -7.71 0.38
N ASP A 77 12.85 -7.45 -0.86
CA ASP A 77 13.05 -8.41 -1.94
C ASP A 77 14.54 -8.78 -2.01
N ARG A 78 14.81 -10.09 -2.19
CA ARG A 78 16.16 -10.68 -2.22
C ARG A 78 16.91 -10.71 -0.88
N THR A 79 16.39 -10.16 0.21
CA THR A 79 17.04 -10.26 1.53
C THR A 79 16.55 -11.47 2.32
N ALA A 80 17.41 -12.00 3.22
CA ALA A 80 17.08 -13.13 4.10
C ALA A 80 16.50 -12.68 5.46
N ALA A 81 16.53 -11.38 5.76
CA ALA A 81 16.02 -10.84 7.01
C ALA A 81 14.53 -10.50 6.85
N SER A 82 13.70 -11.11 7.69
CA SER A 82 12.27 -10.81 7.76
C SER A 82 11.92 -10.10 9.05
N ASN A 83 10.92 -9.23 8.97
CA ASN A 83 10.40 -8.44 10.06
C ASN A 83 8.91 -8.69 10.19
N GLU A 84 8.41 -8.58 11.41
CA GLU A 84 6.97 -8.57 11.69
C GLU A 84 6.64 -7.25 12.38
N ARG A 85 5.77 -6.44 11.76
CA ARG A 85 5.40 -5.12 12.26
C ARG A 85 3.92 -4.83 12.03
N ASP A 86 3.39 -3.96 12.86
CA ASP A 86 2.05 -3.42 12.74
C ASP A 86 2.08 -2.23 11.78
N PHE A 87 1.23 -2.27 10.75
CA PHE A 87 1.01 -1.19 9.80
C PHE A 87 -0.35 -0.56 10.08
N TYR A 88 -0.35 0.69 10.50
CA TYR A 88 -1.56 1.41 10.87
C TYR A 88 -2.29 1.95 9.63
N ILE A 89 -3.62 1.97 9.72
CA ILE A 89 -4.52 2.40 8.66
C ILE A 89 -4.96 3.83 8.97
N PRO A 90 -4.75 4.80 8.06
CA PRO A 90 -5.26 6.16 8.20
C PRO A 90 -6.78 6.17 8.26
N VAL A 91 -7.34 7.06 9.09
CA VAL A 91 -8.78 7.37 9.07
C VAL A 91 -9.10 8.17 7.80
N ASP A 92 -10.35 8.13 7.31
CA ASP A 92 -10.75 8.67 5.99
C ASP A 92 -10.25 10.10 5.70
N GLU A 93 -10.27 11.00 6.67
CA GLU A 93 -9.76 12.37 6.50
C GLU A 93 -8.24 12.42 6.31
N ALA A 94 -7.51 11.51 6.95
CA ALA A 94 -6.06 11.36 6.87
C ALA A 94 -5.58 10.68 5.57
N ALA A 95 -6.42 9.83 4.97
CA ALA A 95 -6.11 9.19 3.68
C ALA A 95 -5.76 10.23 2.59
N GLY A 96 -6.48 11.35 2.56
CA GLY A 96 -6.23 12.44 1.61
C GLY A 96 -4.91 13.20 1.85
N ILE A 97 -4.34 13.14 3.05
CA ILE A 97 -3.01 13.69 3.36
C ILE A 97 -1.94 12.76 2.78
N ILE A 98 -2.06 11.47 3.06
CA ILE A 98 -1.12 10.45 2.59
C ILE A 98 -1.05 10.42 1.04
N ASP A 99 -2.19 10.48 0.37
CA ASP A 99 -2.27 10.48 -1.11
C ASP A 99 -1.60 11.70 -1.77
N ARG A 100 -1.49 12.82 -1.05
CA ARG A 100 -0.84 14.05 -1.54
C ARG A 100 0.67 14.03 -1.30
N GLU A 101 1.09 13.43 -0.20
CA GLU A 101 2.49 13.44 0.23
C GLU A 101 3.30 12.29 -0.37
N TYR A 102 2.67 11.16 -0.63
CA TYR A 102 3.32 9.97 -1.18
C TYR A 102 2.80 9.65 -2.59
N PRO A 103 3.64 9.10 -3.49
CA PRO A 103 3.21 8.69 -4.83
C PRO A 103 2.08 7.67 -4.79
N THR A 104 1.13 7.75 -5.72
CA THR A 104 -0.06 6.89 -5.86
C THR A 104 0.19 5.39 -6.04
N LYS A 105 1.46 4.95 -6.06
CA LYS A 105 1.84 3.54 -6.20
C LYS A 105 2.42 2.94 -4.91
N VAL A 106 2.60 3.76 -3.87
CA VAL A 106 3.08 3.30 -2.57
C VAL A 106 1.97 2.50 -1.90
N HIS A 107 2.27 1.28 -1.48
CA HIS A 107 1.32 0.43 -0.77
C HIS A 107 1.48 0.59 0.74
N ILE A 108 2.74 0.65 1.21
CA ILE A 108 3.08 0.82 2.62
C ILE A 108 4.13 1.91 2.77
N ILE A 109 4.11 2.59 3.92
CA ILE A 109 5.17 3.51 4.32
C ILE A 109 5.82 2.91 5.56
N ILE A 110 7.13 2.73 5.48
CA ILE A 110 7.94 2.18 6.56
C ILE A 110 8.50 3.35 7.35
N GLY A 111 8.10 3.42 8.62
CA GLY A 111 8.48 4.46 9.54
C GLY A 111 9.86 4.23 10.16
N SER A 112 10.28 5.14 11.02
CA SER A 112 11.52 5.07 11.77
C SER A 112 11.53 3.96 12.85
N ASP A 113 10.37 3.38 13.17
CA ASP A 113 10.23 2.27 14.12
C ASP A 113 10.63 0.91 13.53
N CYS A 114 10.97 0.88 12.24
CA CYS A 114 11.36 -0.33 11.55
C CYS A 114 12.80 -0.30 11.06
N ASP A 115 13.66 -1.08 11.72
CA ASP A 115 15.05 -1.28 11.32
C ASP A 115 15.15 -2.18 10.08
N LEU A 116 15.16 -1.57 8.90
CA LEU A 116 15.49 -2.25 7.66
C LEU A 116 16.98 -2.11 7.34
N ASN A 117 17.65 -3.23 7.07
CA ASN A 117 19.02 -3.21 6.56
C ASN A 117 19.03 -2.85 5.07
N LEU A 118 18.85 -1.54 4.79
CA LEU A 118 18.84 -0.99 3.43
C LEU A 118 20.21 -1.09 2.75
N GLN A 119 21.31 -1.08 3.52
CA GLN A 119 22.64 -1.29 2.97
C GLN A 119 22.77 -2.67 2.32
N ALA A 120 22.26 -3.72 2.97
CA ALA A 120 22.26 -5.08 2.42
C ALA A 120 21.35 -5.25 1.17
N TRP A 121 20.42 -4.32 0.96
CA TRP A 121 19.56 -4.30 -0.24
C TRP A 121 20.24 -3.65 -1.44
N ASP A 122 21.03 -2.60 -1.22
CA ASP A 122 21.74 -1.88 -2.30
C ASP A 122 22.95 -2.69 -2.83
N THR A 123 23.55 -3.53 -1.99
CA THR A 123 24.51 -4.54 -2.43
C THR A 123 23.77 -5.60 -3.25
N ARG A 124 24.02 -5.65 -4.56
CA ARG A 124 23.43 -6.58 -5.56
C ARG A 124 23.62 -8.09 -5.29
N ASN A 125 24.00 -8.49 -4.08
CA ASN A 125 24.12 -9.87 -3.60
C ASN A 125 23.97 -9.90 -2.07
N PRO A 126 22.76 -9.77 -1.52
CA PRO A 126 22.53 -10.20 -0.15
C PRO A 126 22.84 -11.70 -0.05
N SER A 127 23.68 -12.08 0.92
CA SER A 127 24.02 -13.48 1.19
C SER A 127 22.73 -14.24 1.52
N MET A 128 22.29 -15.07 0.58
CA MET A 128 21.10 -15.91 0.73
C MET A 128 21.32 -16.91 1.85
N TRP A 129 20.65 -16.71 2.98
CA TRP A 129 20.33 -17.81 3.88
C TRP A 129 18.87 -18.17 3.63
N PRO A 130 18.57 -19.45 3.32
CA PRO A 130 17.19 -19.84 3.08
C PRO A 130 16.42 -19.64 4.37
N ILE A 131 15.48 -18.70 4.36
CA ILE A 131 14.35 -18.76 5.28
C ILE A 131 13.70 -20.10 4.97
N ALA A 132 13.75 -21.03 5.92
CA ALA A 132 13.06 -22.31 5.80
C ALA A 132 11.55 -22.06 5.90
N LEU A 133 10.98 -21.44 4.87
CA LEU A 133 9.57 -21.59 4.57
C LEU A 133 9.40 -23.06 4.24
N ALA A 134 8.48 -23.73 4.94
CA ALA A 134 8.15 -25.13 4.66
C ALA A 134 8.00 -25.30 3.14
N PRO A 135 8.58 -26.35 2.54
CA PRO A 135 8.60 -26.51 1.09
C PRO A 135 7.18 -26.37 0.55
N GLN A 136 6.93 -25.29 -0.19
CA GLN A 136 5.62 -25.05 -0.80
C GLN A 136 5.29 -26.26 -1.67
N THR A 137 4.16 -26.90 -1.37
CA THR A 137 3.65 -27.98 -2.20
C THR A 137 3.27 -27.43 -3.58
N GLN A 138 3.32 -28.28 -4.60
CA GLN A 138 2.93 -27.90 -5.97
C GLN A 138 1.53 -27.27 -6.04
N ALA A 139 0.63 -27.69 -5.14
CA ALA A 139 -0.70 -27.13 -4.97
C ALA A 139 -0.69 -25.68 -4.46
N ALA A 140 0.21 -25.34 -3.53
CA ALA A 140 0.37 -23.98 -3.03
C ALA A 140 0.86 -23.03 -4.13
N LYS A 141 1.80 -23.46 -4.98
CA LYS A 141 2.25 -22.69 -6.14
C LYS A 141 1.14 -22.39 -7.14
N ILE A 142 0.36 -23.40 -7.52
CA ILE A 142 -0.76 -23.22 -8.46
C ILE A 142 -1.83 -22.29 -7.86
N THR A 143 -2.07 -22.40 -6.56
CA THR A 143 -3.01 -21.52 -5.86
C THR A 143 -2.50 -20.08 -5.83
N GLN A 144 -1.20 -19.89 -5.60
CA GLN A 144 -0.56 -18.59 -5.60
C GLN A 144 -0.61 -17.92 -6.99
N GLU A 145 -0.33 -18.66 -8.06
CA GLU A 145 -0.43 -18.16 -9.44
C GLU A 145 -1.87 -17.70 -9.76
N LYS A 146 -2.88 -18.52 -9.41
CA LYS A 146 -4.29 -18.17 -9.60
C LYS A 146 -4.70 -16.92 -8.82
N ILE A 147 -4.24 -16.79 -7.57
CA ILE A 147 -4.53 -15.61 -6.74
C ILE A 147 -3.88 -14.36 -7.35
N GLN A 148 -2.62 -14.43 -7.79
CA GLN A 148 -1.97 -13.29 -8.42
C GLN A 148 -2.63 -12.88 -9.74
N GLU A 149 -3.06 -13.86 -10.55
CA GLU A 149 -3.76 -13.58 -11.79
C GLU A 149 -5.15 -12.95 -11.54
N ALA A 150 -5.84 -13.38 -10.48
CA ALA A 150 -7.11 -12.79 -10.05
C ALA A 150 -6.93 -11.36 -9.54
N ILE A 151 -5.90 -11.09 -8.74
CA ILE A 151 -5.56 -9.74 -8.26
C ILE A 151 -5.27 -8.82 -9.46
N LYS A 152 -4.50 -9.31 -10.44
CA LYS A 152 -4.16 -8.53 -11.64
C LYS A 152 -5.40 -8.21 -12.48
N LYS A 153 -6.26 -9.20 -12.73
CA LYS A 153 -7.53 -9.00 -13.46
C LYS A 153 -8.46 -8.02 -12.75
N ASN A 154 -8.57 -8.11 -11.43
CA ASN A 154 -9.43 -7.22 -10.66
C ASN A 154 -8.90 -5.77 -10.68
N ALA A 155 -7.58 -5.58 -10.59
CA ALA A 155 -6.95 -4.27 -10.72
C ALA A 155 -7.18 -3.66 -12.11
N GLU A 156 -7.06 -4.45 -13.17
CA GLU A 156 -7.34 -4.03 -14.55
C GLU A 156 -8.83 -3.68 -14.76
N GLU A 157 -9.74 -4.43 -14.16
CA GLU A 157 -11.18 -4.16 -14.26
C GLU A 157 -11.58 -2.86 -13.52
N GLU A 158 -11.02 -2.64 -12.33
CA GLU A 158 -11.21 -1.40 -11.57
C GLU A 158 -10.63 -0.19 -12.31
N GLU A 159 -9.46 -0.31 -12.93
CA GLU A 159 -8.90 0.74 -13.80
C GLU A 159 -9.83 1.01 -15.00
N ARG A 160 -10.38 -0.04 -15.61
CA ARG A 160 -11.33 0.09 -16.73
C ARG A 160 -12.61 0.80 -16.31
N LYS A 161 -13.17 0.47 -15.13
CA LYS A 161 -14.35 1.13 -14.56
C LYS A 161 -14.08 2.61 -14.27
N LYS A 162 -12.94 2.93 -13.67
CA LYS A 162 -12.54 4.33 -13.40
C LYS A 162 -12.42 5.14 -14.69
N ARG A 163 -11.81 4.59 -15.74
CA ARG A 163 -11.73 5.24 -17.08
C ARG A 163 -13.10 5.40 -17.75
N ALA A 164 -14.01 4.45 -17.59
CA ALA A 164 -15.37 4.53 -18.13
C ALA A 164 -16.22 5.61 -17.43
N SER A 165 -16.06 5.76 -16.10
CA SER A 165 -16.75 6.78 -15.32
C SER A 165 -16.24 8.20 -15.61
N GLN A 166 -14.94 8.38 -15.89
CA GLN A 166 -14.39 9.68 -16.34
C GLN A 166 -14.86 10.09 -17.75
N LYS A 167 -15.15 9.13 -18.64
CA LYS A 167 -15.73 9.42 -19.96
C LYS A 167 -17.20 9.85 -19.91
N LYS A 168 -17.94 9.54 -18.83
CA LYS A 168 -19.34 9.97 -18.67
C LYS A 168 -19.50 11.37 -18.09
N SER A 169 -18.47 11.94 -17.43
CA SER A 169 -18.52 13.29 -16.88
C SER A 169 -18.05 14.38 -17.86
N THR A 170 -17.67 14.03 -19.09
CA THR A 170 -17.30 14.96 -20.16
C THR A 170 -18.29 14.88 -21.34
N GLY A 171 -19.58 15.09 -21.04
CA GLY A 171 -20.63 15.39 -22.03
C GLY A 171 -20.91 16.90 -22.07
N PRO A 172 -21.24 17.49 -23.23
CA PRO A 172 -21.04 18.91 -23.51
C PRO A 172 -21.98 19.83 -22.72
N LYS A 173 -21.41 20.93 -22.22
CA LYS A 173 -22.11 22.06 -21.60
C LYS A 173 -23.11 22.64 -22.62
N PRO A 174 -24.43 22.66 -22.38
CA PRO A 174 -25.35 23.37 -23.26
C PRO A 174 -25.08 24.87 -23.17
N ALA A 175 -25.09 25.50 -24.35
CA ALA A 175 -24.80 26.90 -24.56
C ALA A 175 -25.74 27.81 -23.77
N ALA A 176 -25.16 28.89 -23.23
CA ALA A 176 -25.87 29.96 -22.57
C ALA A 176 -26.87 30.64 -23.54
N ALA A 177 -28.14 30.68 -23.18
CA ALA A 177 -29.10 31.62 -23.74
C ALA A 177 -29.02 32.92 -22.92
N GLN A 178 -28.68 34.02 -23.61
CA GLN A 178 -28.57 35.37 -23.07
C GLN A 178 -29.94 35.92 -22.60
N PRO A 179 -29.96 36.83 -21.61
CA PRO A 179 -31.16 37.58 -21.27
C PRO A 179 -31.34 38.75 -22.25
N ALA A 180 -32.52 38.86 -22.89
CA ALA A 180 -32.92 40.08 -23.58
C ALA A 180 -33.56 41.04 -22.56
N ALA A 181 -32.95 42.21 -22.42
CA ALA A 181 -33.51 43.34 -21.70
C ALA A 181 -34.37 44.22 -22.62
N SER A 182 -35.35 44.90 -22.00
CA SER A 182 -36.02 46.15 -22.44
C SER A 182 -37.07 46.00 -23.56
N ALA A 183 -38.25 46.60 -23.48
CA ALA A 183 -38.72 47.79 -22.75
C ALA A 183 -40.20 47.66 -22.31
#